data_AF-A0A964E2T8-F1
#
_entry.id   AF-A0A964E2T8-F1
#
_cell.length_a   1.000
_cell.length_b   1.000
_cell.length_c   1.000
_cell.angle_alpha   90.00
_cell.angle_beta   90.00
_cell.angle_gamma   90.00
#
_symmetry.space_group_name_H-M   'P 1'
#
loop_
_entity.id
_entity.type
_entity.pdbx_description
1 polymer ?
#
loop_
_entity_poly.entity_id
_entity_poly.type
_entity_poly.pdbx_seq_one_letter_code
_entity_poly.pdbx_strand_id
1 'polypeptide(L)'
;MAEPDLVEARAAYRLDHWRECPDCGLVSALPDMEPGLVAECPRCRKTLWRMLRAPFSFPIACGMAATLFYAFALVAPFLEISAYGRFQLARLETGPDNLMSQGYLALGMLVLAVTAVFPGVKLGIMLTTLIGLETGFVPPRVSIALFRLYHRITPWSMIDVYLLGFLVAYTRLIAIAHVHLDTSLYALIGLMVSMAAADGALDREAVWRALERNDLAADARYIRRHPTAKVGPTPGEQELAEPQVIGCHTCHLVNHAAPGDHCRRCDGLLHPRKHDSTARTWAFLLAALCLYIPANIYPVMIITQIGQTQSFTIMGGIKELIDYGLLPLAALVFVASITIPLAKLITLAFLLIQTQRGRTTQLNGRTRAFRIIDFIGRWSMIDIFMISILVALVRFDQFAQITAQVGAPCFAGVVVLTMFAVMTFDPRTMWDATRGQAAAYPTAGMPAAGPPTPASPTPASPLSADDRGMGAKDATA
;
A
#
# COMPACT_ATOMS: atom_id res chain seq x y z
N MET A 1 28.44 39.76 -15.57
CA MET A 1 28.02 38.51 -16.26
C MET A 1 28.02 37.41 -15.21
N ALA A 2 26.90 37.23 -14.53
CA ALA A 2 26.73 36.24 -13.46
C ALA A 2 25.49 35.39 -13.80
N GLU A 3 25.73 34.08 -13.85
CA GLU A 3 24.81 32.96 -13.56
C GLU A 3 23.42 32.92 -14.23
N PRO A 4 23.33 32.41 -15.48
CA PRO A 4 22.13 31.72 -15.94
C PRO A 4 21.86 30.43 -15.10
N ASP A 5 22.90 29.78 -14.57
CA ASP A 5 22.80 28.53 -13.78
C ASP A 5 22.01 28.67 -12.47
N LEU A 6 21.98 29.84 -11.83
CA LEU A 6 21.23 30.05 -10.58
C LEU A 6 19.73 30.24 -10.80
N VAL A 7 19.30 30.67 -11.99
CA VAL A 7 17.88 30.94 -12.27
C VAL A 7 17.13 29.63 -12.54
N GLU A 8 17.72 28.71 -13.30
CA GLU A 8 17.17 27.36 -13.50
C GLU A 8 17.19 26.51 -12.23
N ALA A 9 18.28 26.59 -11.44
CA ALA A 9 18.34 25.96 -10.13
C ALA A 9 17.25 26.49 -9.15
N ARG A 10 16.94 27.79 -9.20
CA ARG A 10 15.83 28.40 -8.43
C ARG A 10 14.44 28.01 -8.93
N ALA A 11 14.27 27.71 -10.22
CA ALA A 11 13.00 27.22 -10.78
C ALA A 11 12.74 25.77 -10.38
N ALA A 12 13.76 24.91 -10.41
CA ALA A 12 13.69 23.51 -9.97
C ALA A 12 13.37 23.38 -8.46
N TYR A 13 13.93 24.26 -7.62
CA TYR A 13 13.64 24.31 -6.17
C TYR A 13 12.19 24.70 -5.85
N ARG A 14 11.50 25.38 -6.78
CA ARG A 14 10.14 25.92 -6.53
C ARG A 14 9.05 24.83 -6.54
N LEU A 15 9.32 23.66 -7.14
CA LEU A 15 8.41 22.53 -7.22
C LEU A 15 8.57 21.49 -6.11
N ASP A 16 9.60 21.57 -5.26
CA ASP A 16 9.88 20.57 -4.22
C ASP A 16 8.75 20.46 -3.19
N HIS A 17 7.98 21.53 -3.03
CA HIS A 17 6.82 21.60 -2.16
C HIS A 17 5.51 21.21 -2.87
N TRP A 18 5.51 21.01 -4.19
CA TRP A 18 4.31 20.67 -4.94
C TRP A 18 4.09 19.16 -4.96
N ARG A 19 2.83 18.75 -4.79
CA ARG A 19 2.41 17.34 -4.90
C ARG A 19 1.23 17.22 -5.82
N GLU A 20 1.23 16.18 -6.64
CA GLU A 20 0.05 15.74 -7.38
C GLU A 20 -0.76 14.77 -6.51
N CYS A 21 -2.05 15.06 -6.31
CA CYS A 21 -2.93 14.14 -5.62
C CYS A 21 -3.09 12.83 -6.43
N PRO A 22 -2.81 11.65 -5.85
CA PRO A 22 -2.91 10.38 -6.58
C PRO A 22 -4.35 10.01 -6.98
N ASP A 23 -5.37 10.60 -6.34
CA ASP A 23 -6.77 10.29 -6.58
C ASP A 23 -7.41 11.21 -7.64
N CYS A 24 -7.26 12.53 -7.48
CA CYS A 24 -7.91 13.52 -8.35
C CYS A 24 -6.97 14.26 -9.30
N GLY A 25 -5.65 14.04 -9.16
CA GLY A 25 -4.62 14.64 -10.00
C GLY A 25 -4.38 16.12 -9.74
N LEU A 26 -5.04 16.74 -8.75
CA LEU A 26 -4.82 18.15 -8.43
C LEU A 26 -3.36 18.33 -7.99
N VAL A 27 -2.64 19.22 -8.68
CA VAL A 27 -1.30 19.64 -8.29
C VAL A 27 -1.44 20.82 -7.35
N SER A 28 -0.93 20.69 -6.13
CA SER A 28 -1.03 21.72 -5.10
C SER A 28 0.29 21.84 -4.33
N ALA A 29 0.67 23.07 -4.00
CA ALA A 29 1.76 23.33 -3.06
C ALA A 29 1.36 22.84 -1.66
N LEU A 30 2.27 22.12 -1.00
CA LEU A 30 2.18 21.79 0.40
C LEU A 30 2.54 23.04 1.23
N PRO A 31 1.77 23.38 2.25
CA PRO A 31 2.16 24.41 3.21
C PRO A 31 3.33 23.92 4.06
N ASP A 32 4.10 24.87 4.61
CA ASP A 32 5.03 24.57 5.69
C ASP A 32 4.22 24.19 6.93
N MET A 33 4.51 23.04 7.52
CA MET A 33 3.73 22.44 8.61
C MET A 33 4.63 22.08 9.78
N GLU A 34 4.10 22.25 10.99
CA GLU A 34 4.72 21.74 12.21
C GLU A 34 4.57 20.21 12.33
N PRO A 35 5.50 19.52 13.03
CA PRO A 35 5.41 18.08 13.25
C PRO A 35 4.11 17.67 13.96
N GLY A 36 3.34 16.77 13.34
CA GLY A 36 2.04 16.29 13.82
C GLY A 36 0.84 16.76 13.00
N LEU A 37 1.02 17.74 12.10
CA LEU A 37 -0.03 18.18 11.18
C LEU A 37 -0.17 17.26 9.95
N VAL A 38 -1.35 17.29 9.34
CA VAL A 38 -1.72 16.48 8.18
C VAL A 38 -2.19 17.39 7.04
N ALA A 39 -1.58 17.26 5.87
CA ALA A 39 -2.04 17.94 4.66
C ALA A 39 -3.08 17.09 3.92
N GLU A 40 -4.22 17.68 3.59
CA GLU A 40 -5.28 17.06 2.79
C GLU A 40 -5.47 17.75 1.44
N CYS A 41 -5.84 16.99 0.43
CA CYS A 41 -6.21 17.54 -0.87
C CYS A 41 -7.51 18.34 -0.76
N PRO A 42 -7.54 19.63 -1.18
CA PRO A 42 -8.74 20.45 -1.05
C PRO A 42 -9.91 19.98 -1.93
N ARG A 43 -9.64 19.18 -2.98
CA ARG A 43 -10.65 18.69 -3.92
C ARG A 43 -11.31 17.39 -3.46
N CYS A 44 -10.52 16.39 -3.05
CA CYS A 44 -11.00 15.05 -2.74
C CYS A 44 -10.73 14.59 -1.30
N ARG A 45 -10.14 15.45 -0.45
CA ARG A 45 -9.76 15.18 0.95
C ARG A 45 -8.87 13.95 1.13
N LYS A 46 -8.05 13.61 0.13
CA LYS A 46 -6.99 12.59 0.30
C LYS A 46 -5.90 13.18 1.17
N THR A 47 -5.44 12.46 2.19
CA THR A 47 -4.21 12.82 2.90
C THR A 47 -3.02 12.77 1.94
N LEU A 48 -2.39 13.91 1.72
CA LEU A 48 -1.23 14.06 0.83
C LEU A 48 0.08 13.80 1.59
N TRP A 49 0.18 14.30 2.82
CA TRP A 49 1.36 14.11 3.67
C TRP A 49 0.97 14.19 5.15
N ARG A 50 1.62 13.37 5.98
CA ARG A 50 1.53 13.39 7.44
C ARG A 50 2.96 13.53 7.97
N MET A 51 3.24 14.60 8.69
CA MET A 51 4.58 14.85 9.23
C MET A 51 4.73 14.22 10.61
N LEU A 52 5.61 13.22 10.76
CA LEU A 52 5.86 12.54 12.03
C LEU A 52 7.03 13.17 12.82
N ARG A 53 6.98 13.08 14.16
CA ARG A 53 8.01 13.62 15.07
C ARG A 53 9.32 12.83 15.06
N ALA A 54 9.26 11.50 14.88
CA ALA A 54 10.42 10.60 14.87
C ALA A 54 10.38 9.70 13.62
N PRO A 55 10.80 10.20 12.45
CA PRO A 55 10.58 9.53 11.18
C PRO A 55 11.46 8.28 10.93
N PHE A 56 12.52 8.06 11.71
CA PHE A 56 13.50 6.98 11.45
C PHE A 56 13.61 5.97 12.60
N SER A 57 13.85 6.42 13.85
CA SER A 57 14.15 5.54 14.98
C SER A 57 13.02 4.57 15.35
N PHE A 58 11.77 5.04 15.39
CA PHE A 58 10.63 4.19 15.74
C PHE A 58 10.32 3.14 14.66
N PRO A 59 10.25 3.48 13.35
CA PRO A 59 10.13 2.48 12.29
C PRO A 59 11.25 1.44 12.28
N ILE A 60 12.51 1.83 12.59
CA ILE A 60 13.63 0.90 12.70
C ILE A 60 13.40 -0.09 13.85
N ALA A 61 13.06 0.40 15.05
CA ALA A 61 12.80 -0.45 16.22
C ALA A 61 11.65 -1.44 15.97
N CYS A 62 10.54 -0.97 15.40
CA CYS A 62 9.42 -1.83 15.00
C CYS A 62 9.82 -2.83 13.91
N GLY A 63 10.64 -2.42 12.93
CA GLY A 63 11.16 -3.30 11.89
C GLY A 63 12.08 -4.40 12.42
N MET A 64 12.93 -4.09 13.41
CA MET A 64 13.79 -5.08 14.06
C MET A 64 12.97 -6.08 14.87
N ALA A 65 12.00 -5.59 15.66
CA ALA A 65 11.06 -6.45 16.38
C ALA A 65 10.27 -7.36 15.41
N ALA A 66 9.75 -6.80 14.32
CA ALA A 66 9.06 -7.56 13.28
C ALA A 66 9.96 -8.64 12.66
N THR A 67 11.24 -8.35 12.43
CA THR A 67 12.19 -9.32 11.88
C THR A 67 12.44 -10.48 12.84
N LEU A 68 12.54 -10.22 14.15
CA LEU A 68 12.68 -11.26 15.17
C LEU A 68 11.43 -12.16 15.22
N PHE A 69 10.23 -11.56 15.26
CA PHE A 69 8.99 -12.32 15.24
C PHE A 69 8.82 -13.12 13.94
N TYR A 70 9.20 -12.55 12.81
CA TYR A 70 9.17 -13.23 11.51
C TYR A 70 10.12 -14.43 11.48
N ALA A 71 11.35 -14.28 11.95
CA ALA A 71 12.31 -15.39 12.03
C ALA A 71 11.78 -16.54 12.90
N PHE A 72 11.15 -16.22 14.03
CA PHE A 72 10.52 -17.23 14.89
C PHE A 72 9.32 -17.91 14.19
N ALA A 73 8.44 -17.12 13.56
CA ALA A 73 7.25 -17.62 12.88
C ALA A 73 7.55 -18.51 11.67
N LEU A 74 8.74 -18.38 11.04
CA LEU A 74 9.17 -19.25 9.95
C LEU A 74 9.65 -20.63 10.40
N VAL A 75 10.14 -20.78 11.63
CA VAL A 75 10.78 -22.02 12.10
C VAL A 75 9.84 -22.81 13.01
N ALA A 76 9.06 -22.12 13.84
CA ALA A 76 8.28 -22.75 14.89
C ALA A 76 6.84 -23.06 14.42
N PRO A 77 6.29 -24.24 14.79
CA PRO A 77 4.90 -24.56 14.51
C PRO A 77 3.98 -23.61 15.29
N PHE A 78 2.89 -23.17 14.65
CA PHE A 78 1.89 -22.29 15.29
C PHE A 78 0.61 -23.04 15.69
N LEU A 79 0.45 -24.27 15.21
CA LEU A 79 -0.70 -25.11 15.50
C LEU A 79 -0.29 -26.57 15.65
N GLU A 80 -0.83 -27.21 16.67
CA GLU A 80 -0.83 -28.65 16.82
C GLU A 80 -2.27 -29.15 16.78
N ILE A 81 -2.52 -30.15 15.93
CA ILE A 81 -3.79 -30.86 15.90
C ILE A 81 -3.57 -32.29 16.35
N SER A 82 -4.36 -32.69 17.34
CA SER A 82 -4.47 -34.07 17.77
C SER A 82 -5.83 -34.61 17.32
N ALA A 83 -5.82 -35.57 16.40
CA ALA A 83 -7.02 -36.30 16.02
C ALA A 83 -6.65 -37.77 15.74
N TYR A 84 -7.53 -38.68 16.18
CA TYR A 84 -7.38 -40.11 15.93
C TYR A 84 -6.01 -40.69 16.33
N GLY A 85 -5.40 -40.18 17.41
CA GLY A 85 -4.10 -40.62 17.92
C GLY A 85 -2.89 -40.21 17.08
N ARG A 86 -3.06 -39.36 16.06
CA ARG A 86 -1.96 -38.73 15.31
C ARG A 86 -1.83 -37.26 15.69
N PHE A 87 -0.59 -36.81 15.77
CA PHE A 87 -0.23 -35.41 15.98
C PHE A 87 0.24 -34.82 14.66
N GLN A 88 -0.32 -33.68 14.28
CA GLN A 88 0.11 -32.94 13.10
C GLN A 88 0.49 -31.52 13.49
N LEU A 89 1.75 -31.17 13.25
CA LEU A 89 2.30 -29.84 13.46
C LEU A 89 2.14 -29.03 12.18
N ALA A 90 1.73 -27.78 12.32
CA ALA A 90 1.55 -26.87 11.19
C ALA A 90 2.43 -25.65 11.32
N ARG A 91 3.17 -25.39 10.24
CA ARG A 91 4.03 -24.22 10.05
C ARG A 91 3.49 -23.39 8.89
N LEU A 92 4.08 -22.22 8.67
CA LEU A 92 3.64 -21.27 7.65
C LEU A 92 3.70 -21.85 6.23
N GLU A 93 4.67 -22.72 5.97
CA GLU A 93 4.91 -23.42 4.71
C GLU A 93 4.03 -24.66 4.50
N THR A 94 3.50 -25.24 5.58
CA THR A 94 2.77 -26.51 5.51
C THR A 94 1.54 -26.42 4.61
N GLY A 95 0.80 -25.31 4.63
CA GLY A 95 -0.34 -25.09 3.75
C GLY A 95 0.03 -25.07 2.26
N PRO A 96 0.94 -24.17 1.84
CA PRO A 96 1.49 -24.15 0.49
C PRO A 96 2.00 -25.51 -0.01
N ASP A 97 2.81 -26.22 0.79
CA ASP A 97 3.38 -27.51 0.42
C ASP A 97 2.30 -28.56 0.15
N ASN A 98 1.25 -28.53 0.97
CA ASN A 98 0.11 -29.42 0.80
C ASN A 98 -0.69 -29.08 -0.48
N LEU A 99 -0.88 -27.81 -0.81
CA LEU A 99 -1.53 -27.42 -2.08
C LEU A 99 -0.70 -27.84 -3.30
N MET A 100 0.62 -27.69 -3.24
CA MET A 100 1.52 -28.10 -4.32
C MET A 100 1.52 -29.62 -4.51
N SER A 101 1.56 -30.40 -3.42
CA SER A 101 1.48 -31.87 -3.50
C SER A 101 0.13 -32.39 -4.01
N GLN A 102 -0.94 -31.60 -3.92
CA GLN A 102 -2.25 -31.89 -4.53
C GLN A 102 -2.35 -31.50 -6.03
N GLY A 103 -1.26 -31.03 -6.64
CA GLY A 103 -1.23 -30.63 -8.05
C GLY A 103 -1.54 -29.14 -8.30
N TYR A 104 -1.83 -28.35 -7.26
CA TYR A 104 -2.11 -26.90 -7.39
C TYR A 104 -0.85 -26.06 -7.15
N LEU A 105 0.19 -26.29 -7.97
CA LEU A 105 1.49 -25.63 -7.87
C LEU A 105 1.37 -24.10 -7.85
N ALA A 106 0.63 -23.52 -8.80
CA ALA A 106 0.46 -22.06 -8.90
C ALA A 106 -0.19 -21.45 -7.66
N LEU A 107 -1.18 -22.13 -7.07
CA LEU A 107 -1.88 -21.67 -5.88
C LEU A 107 -0.97 -21.75 -4.65
N GLY A 108 -0.26 -22.86 -4.46
CA GLY A 108 0.70 -23.01 -3.37
C GLY A 108 1.81 -21.97 -3.44
N MET A 109 2.38 -21.73 -4.62
CA MET A 109 3.43 -20.72 -4.81
C MET A 109 2.93 -19.32 -4.52
N LEU A 110 1.70 -19.00 -4.94
CA LEU A 110 1.06 -17.73 -4.63
C LEU A 110 0.94 -17.52 -3.11
N VAL A 111 0.40 -18.52 -2.39
CA VAL A 111 0.24 -18.44 -0.93
C VAL A 111 1.60 -18.27 -0.26
N LEU A 112 2.59 -19.11 -0.58
CA LEU A 112 3.94 -19.02 -0.02
C LEU A 112 4.58 -17.65 -0.29
N ALA A 113 4.40 -17.10 -1.49
CA ALA A 113 4.95 -15.80 -1.86
C ALA A 113 4.36 -14.67 -1.01
N VAL A 114 3.03 -14.63 -0.81
CA VAL A 114 2.37 -13.54 -0.07
C VAL A 114 2.45 -13.66 1.45
N THR A 115 2.62 -14.87 1.99
CA THR A 115 2.71 -15.10 3.45
C THR A 115 4.14 -15.11 3.96
N ALA A 116 5.09 -15.66 3.21
CA ALA A 116 6.48 -15.77 3.63
C ALA A 116 7.38 -14.80 2.85
N VAL A 117 7.47 -14.94 1.52
CA VAL A 117 8.51 -14.26 0.73
C VAL A 117 8.38 -12.74 0.74
N PHE A 118 7.21 -12.20 0.37
CA PHE A 118 7.00 -10.76 0.27
C PHE A 118 7.11 -10.03 1.61
N PRO A 119 6.57 -10.53 2.74
CA PRO A 119 6.80 -9.94 4.05
C PRO A 119 8.29 -9.90 4.44
N GLY A 120 9.03 -11.00 4.22
CA GLY A 120 10.46 -11.06 4.51
C GLY A 120 11.27 -10.06 3.67
N VAL A 121 11.01 -10.02 2.36
CA VAL A 121 11.65 -9.06 1.45
C VAL A 121 11.29 -7.62 1.82
N LYS A 122 10.02 -7.35 2.16
CA LYS A 122 9.58 -6.02 2.59
C LYS A 122 10.29 -5.55 3.85
N LEU A 123 10.38 -6.40 4.88
CA LEU A 123 11.08 -6.08 6.13
C LEU A 123 12.58 -5.84 5.88
N GLY A 124 13.22 -6.70 5.08
CA GLY A 124 14.63 -6.54 4.71
C GLY A 124 14.90 -5.23 3.97
N ILE A 125 14.09 -4.88 2.97
CA ILE A 125 14.21 -3.62 2.23
C ILE A 125 14.01 -2.41 3.16
N MET A 126 13.00 -2.45 4.03
CA MET A 126 12.72 -1.35 4.95
C MET A 126 13.90 -1.10 5.90
N LEU A 127 14.39 -2.15 6.56
CA LEU A 127 15.51 -2.04 7.50
C LEU A 127 16.80 -1.62 6.81
N THR A 128 17.16 -2.23 5.69
CA THR A 128 18.37 -1.86 4.94
C THR A 128 18.33 -0.42 4.45
N THR A 129 17.17 0.08 4.01
CA THR A 129 17.01 1.48 3.60
C THR A 129 17.17 2.44 4.79
N LEU A 130 16.51 2.16 5.92
CA LEU A 130 16.53 3.05 7.09
C LEU A 130 17.88 3.04 7.82
N ILE A 131 18.46 1.85 8.06
CA ILE A 131 19.80 1.72 8.66
C ILE A 131 20.85 2.30 7.70
N GLY A 132 20.68 2.10 6.39
CA GLY A 132 21.55 2.69 5.37
C GLY A 132 21.51 4.22 5.36
N LEU A 133 20.36 4.82 5.69
CA LEU A 133 20.23 6.27 5.84
C LEU A 133 20.93 6.81 7.09
N GLU A 134 20.90 6.10 8.22
CA GLU A 134 21.55 6.52 9.47
C GLU A 134 23.06 6.28 9.46
N THR A 135 23.50 5.14 8.91
CA THR A 135 24.92 4.72 8.93
C THR A 135 25.70 5.14 7.69
N GLY A 136 25.02 5.46 6.59
CA GLY A 136 25.65 5.73 5.30
C GLY A 136 26.31 4.50 4.65
N PHE A 137 26.03 3.28 5.15
CA PHE A 137 26.65 2.04 4.64
C PHE A 137 26.21 1.67 3.22
N VAL A 138 24.96 1.97 2.85
CA VAL A 138 24.39 1.63 1.54
C VAL A 138 24.50 2.84 0.59
N PRO A 139 25.01 2.66 -0.64
CA PRO A 139 25.10 3.75 -1.60
C PRO A 139 23.71 4.31 -1.94
N PRO A 140 23.55 5.65 -2.09
CA PRO A 140 22.24 6.30 -2.23
C PRO A 140 21.39 5.76 -3.39
N ARG A 141 22.00 5.47 -4.55
CA ARG A 141 21.31 4.91 -5.71
C ARG A 141 20.69 3.54 -5.45
N VAL A 142 21.37 2.69 -4.68
CA VAL A 142 20.83 1.38 -4.27
C VAL A 142 19.67 1.57 -3.29
N SER A 143 19.80 2.47 -2.33
CA SER A 143 18.72 2.79 -1.38
C SER A 143 17.47 3.35 -2.09
N ILE A 144 17.64 4.18 -3.14
CA ILE A 144 16.55 4.65 -4.00
C ILE A 144 15.87 3.48 -4.73
N ALA A 145 16.65 2.57 -5.31
CA ALA A 145 16.11 1.39 -6.00
C ALA A 145 15.38 0.43 -5.05
N LEU A 146 15.95 0.18 -3.86
CA LEU A 146 15.34 -0.61 -2.79
C LEU A 146 14.01 0.00 -2.35
N PHE A 147 13.97 1.31 -2.09
CA PHE A 147 12.75 1.98 -1.68
C PHE A 147 11.72 2.08 -2.82
N ARG A 148 12.15 2.12 -4.09
CA ARG A 148 11.25 1.96 -5.26
C ARG A 148 10.60 0.57 -5.24
N LEU A 149 11.38 -0.48 -4.98
CA LEU A 149 10.90 -1.87 -4.89
C LEU A 149 9.97 -2.08 -3.68
N TYR A 150 10.25 -1.44 -2.54
CA TYR A 150 9.39 -1.45 -1.35
C TYR A 150 7.94 -1.09 -1.68
N HIS A 151 7.72 -0.02 -2.45
CA HIS A 151 6.38 0.43 -2.83
C HIS A 151 5.64 -0.59 -3.71
N ARG A 152 6.36 -1.37 -4.52
CA ARG A 152 5.78 -2.40 -5.37
C ARG A 152 5.41 -3.66 -4.60
N ILE A 153 6.19 -4.02 -3.57
CA ILE A 153 5.99 -5.23 -2.75
C ILE A 153 4.96 -5.02 -1.64
N THR A 154 4.83 -3.79 -1.11
CA THR A 154 3.95 -3.49 0.03
C THR A 154 2.53 -4.05 -0.11
N PRO A 155 1.84 -3.92 -1.27
CA PRO A 155 0.50 -4.47 -1.42
C PRO A 155 0.41 -6.01 -1.38
N TRP A 156 1.52 -6.70 -1.60
CA TRP A 156 1.59 -8.17 -1.67
C TRP A 156 1.97 -8.83 -0.34
N SER A 157 2.45 -8.05 0.61
CA SER A 157 2.78 -8.52 1.96
C SER A 157 1.52 -8.62 2.80
N MET A 158 0.92 -9.80 2.87
CA MET A 158 -0.42 -10.00 3.46
C MET A 158 -0.42 -10.83 4.74
N ILE A 159 0.63 -10.70 5.56
CA ILE A 159 0.76 -11.44 6.83
C ILE A 159 -0.44 -11.22 7.76
N ASP A 160 -1.01 -10.02 7.77
CA ASP A 160 -2.14 -9.66 8.60
C ASP A 160 -3.45 -10.31 8.11
N VAL A 161 -3.61 -10.41 6.79
CA VAL A 161 -4.73 -11.12 6.17
C VAL A 161 -4.60 -12.63 6.38
N TYR A 162 -3.38 -13.17 6.40
CA TYR A 162 -3.13 -14.57 6.73
C TYR A 162 -3.58 -14.92 8.15
N LEU A 163 -3.25 -14.08 9.14
CA LEU A 163 -3.70 -14.30 10.53
C LEU A 163 -5.24 -14.31 10.63
N LEU A 164 -5.93 -13.46 9.88
CA LEU A 164 -7.39 -13.47 9.81
C LEU A 164 -7.92 -14.75 9.15
N GLY A 165 -7.31 -15.19 8.04
CA GLY A 165 -7.64 -16.47 7.41
C GLY A 165 -7.42 -17.67 8.34
N PHE A 166 -6.36 -17.63 9.14
CA PHE A 166 -6.12 -18.60 10.21
C PHE A 166 -7.23 -18.59 11.26
N LEU A 167 -7.67 -17.43 11.73
CA LEU A 167 -8.75 -17.34 12.71
C LEU A 167 -10.05 -17.97 12.17
N VAL A 168 -10.39 -17.69 10.91
CA VAL A 168 -11.56 -18.30 10.25
C VAL A 168 -11.37 -19.82 10.13
N ALA A 169 -10.20 -20.30 9.69
CA ALA A 169 -9.91 -21.73 9.61
C ALA A 169 -9.98 -22.42 10.98
N TYR A 170 -9.44 -21.79 12.02
CA TYR A 170 -9.46 -22.28 13.40
C TYR A 170 -10.89 -22.49 13.89
N THR A 171 -11.80 -21.54 13.67
CA THR A 171 -13.21 -21.69 14.06
C THR A 171 -13.89 -22.89 13.39
N ARG A 172 -13.47 -23.27 12.18
CA ARG A 172 -13.97 -24.46 11.50
C ARG A 172 -13.34 -25.74 12.04
N LEU A 173 -12.06 -25.71 12.43
CA LEU A 173 -11.33 -26.87 12.92
C LEU A 173 -11.79 -27.33 14.31
N ILE A 174 -12.06 -26.39 15.22
CA ILE A 174 -12.52 -26.73 16.58
C ILE A 174 -13.88 -27.42 16.60
N ALA A 175 -14.66 -27.32 15.52
CA ALA A 175 -15.91 -28.06 15.36
C ALA A 175 -15.69 -29.54 15.04
N ILE A 176 -14.49 -29.92 14.58
CA ILE A 176 -14.18 -31.27 14.05
C ILE A 176 -13.10 -31.96 14.91
N ALA A 177 -12.17 -31.22 15.50
CA ALA A 177 -11.02 -31.76 16.22
C ALA A 177 -10.60 -30.91 17.43
N HIS A 178 -9.82 -31.49 18.33
CA HIS A 178 -9.13 -30.75 19.38
C HIS A 178 -7.90 -30.06 18.79
N VAL A 179 -7.86 -28.74 18.93
CA VAL A 179 -6.82 -27.88 18.37
C VAL A 179 -6.08 -27.18 19.50
N HIS A 180 -4.77 -27.36 19.56
CA HIS A 180 -3.90 -26.69 20.51
C HIS A 180 -3.13 -25.56 19.80
N LEU A 181 -3.19 -24.36 20.36
CA LEU A 181 -2.49 -23.19 19.84
C LEU A 181 -1.09 -23.12 20.46
N ASP A 182 -0.05 -23.09 19.62
CA ASP A 182 1.33 -23.01 20.07
C ASP A 182 1.78 -21.56 20.35
N THR A 183 2.90 -21.42 21.06
CA THR A 183 3.48 -20.12 21.42
C THR A 183 3.80 -19.26 20.18
N SER A 184 4.07 -19.88 19.03
CA SER A 184 4.36 -19.19 17.76
C SER A 184 3.20 -18.40 17.20
N LEU A 185 1.96 -18.70 17.61
CA LEU A 185 0.82 -17.86 17.26
C LEU A 185 0.98 -16.44 17.86
N TYR A 186 1.51 -16.32 19.08
CA TYR A 186 1.78 -15.01 19.68
C TYR A 186 2.88 -14.26 18.93
N ALA A 187 3.88 -14.98 18.39
CA ALA A 187 4.88 -14.37 17.52
C ALA A 187 4.28 -13.89 16.20
N LEU A 188 3.32 -14.61 15.62
CA LEU A 188 2.61 -14.18 14.41
C LEU A 188 1.74 -12.92 14.66
N ILE A 189 1.08 -12.86 15.82
CA ILE A 189 0.36 -11.65 16.27
C ILE A 189 1.34 -10.49 16.50
N GLY A 190 2.47 -10.75 17.17
CA GLY A 190 3.53 -9.78 17.38
C GLY A 190 4.12 -9.25 16.06
N LEU A 191 4.30 -10.12 15.07
CA LEU A 191 4.70 -9.77 13.71
C LEU A 191 3.67 -8.84 13.05
N MET A 192 2.38 -9.19 13.09
CA MET A 192 1.32 -8.35 12.54
C MET A 192 1.33 -6.95 13.16
N VAL A 193 1.38 -6.86 14.50
CA VAL A 193 1.34 -5.59 15.22
C VAL A 193 2.59 -4.76 14.96
N SER A 194 3.78 -5.35 15.06
CA SER A 194 5.05 -4.66 14.84
C SER A 194 5.22 -4.19 13.40
N MET A 195 4.78 -4.99 12.42
CA MET A 195 4.80 -4.61 11.01
C MET A 195 3.80 -3.50 10.69
N ALA A 196 2.58 -3.56 11.24
CA ALA A 196 1.60 -2.50 11.09
C ALA A 196 2.06 -1.19 11.77
N ALA A 197 2.72 -1.29 12.92
CA ALA A 197 3.34 -0.15 13.60
C ALA A 197 4.47 0.45 12.77
N ALA A 198 5.34 -0.38 12.18
CA ALA A 198 6.41 0.08 11.29
C ALA A 198 5.84 0.81 10.06
N ASP A 199 4.83 0.22 9.39
CA ASP A 199 4.17 0.84 8.23
C ASP A 199 3.48 2.16 8.57
N GLY A 200 2.81 2.22 9.72
CA GLY A 200 2.08 3.39 10.19
C GLY A 200 3.01 4.53 10.65
N ALA A 201 4.21 4.20 11.12
CA ALA A 201 5.20 5.16 11.56
C ALA A 201 6.20 5.58 10.47
N LEU A 202 6.26 4.86 9.35
CA LEU A 202 7.16 5.18 8.24
C LEU A 202 6.68 6.43 7.49
N ASP A 203 7.31 7.58 7.75
CA ASP A 203 7.12 8.79 6.94
C ASP A 203 7.84 8.62 5.59
N ARG A 204 7.10 8.11 4.61
CA ARG A 204 7.61 7.84 3.25
C ARG A 204 8.24 9.07 2.62
N GLU A 205 7.69 10.25 2.89
CA GLU A 205 8.18 11.49 2.29
C GLU A 205 9.49 11.95 2.96
N ALA A 206 9.60 11.80 4.29
CA ALA A 206 10.84 12.05 5.00
C ALA A 206 11.98 11.14 4.52
N VAL A 207 11.69 9.85 4.30
CA VAL A 207 12.66 8.88 3.76
C VAL A 207 13.15 9.31 2.38
N TRP A 208 12.23 9.65 1.48
CA TRP A 208 12.61 10.08 0.15
C TRP A 208 13.43 11.39 0.14
N ARG A 209 13.07 12.39 0.95
CA ARG A 209 13.86 13.62 1.08
C ARG A 209 15.24 13.37 1.66
N ALA A 210 15.37 12.41 2.58
CA ALA A 210 16.67 12.00 3.10
C ALA A 210 17.53 11.31 2.03
N LEU A 211 16.93 10.43 1.22
CA LEU A 211 17.60 9.77 0.10
C LEU A 211 18.10 10.76 -0.95
N GLU A 212 17.26 11.71 -1.35
CA GLU A 212 17.61 12.77 -2.31
C GLU A 212 18.79 13.61 -1.84
N ARG A 213 18.76 14.07 -0.57
CA ARG A 213 19.89 14.81 0.01
C ARG A 213 21.19 14.00 0.02
N ASN A 214 21.12 12.72 0.32
CA ASN A 214 22.29 11.83 0.35
C ASN A 214 22.85 11.55 -1.05
N ASP A 215 22.00 11.44 -2.07
CA ASP A 215 22.40 11.24 -3.46
C ASP A 215 23.11 12.49 -4.00
N LEU A 216 22.53 13.68 -3.80
CA LEU A 216 23.15 14.96 -4.15
C LEU A 216 24.52 15.14 -3.45
N ALA A 217 24.61 14.78 -2.16
CA ALA A 217 25.87 14.83 -1.43
C ALA A 217 26.90 13.78 -1.90
N ALA A 218 26.45 12.64 -2.44
CA ALA A 218 27.32 11.64 -3.03
C ALA A 218 27.86 12.10 -4.39
N ASP A 219 27.01 12.67 -5.25
CA ASP A 219 27.40 13.22 -6.54
C ASP A 219 28.39 14.39 -6.37
N ALA A 220 28.15 15.30 -5.43
CA ALA A 220 29.08 16.40 -5.11
C ALA A 220 30.45 15.89 -4.63
N ARG A 221 30.48 14.80 -3.82
CA ARG A 221 31.73 14.15 -3.39
C ARG A 221 32.44 13.45 -4.54
N TYR A 222 31.68 12.83 -5.46
CA TYR A 222 32.22 12.16 -6.65
C TYR A 222 32.89 13.16 -7.60
N ILE A 223 32.19 14.25 -7.94
CA ILE A 223 32.70 15.34 -8.79
C ILE A 223 33.98 15.94 -8.20
N ARG A 224 33.99 16.20 -6.88
CA ARG A 224 35.19 16.73 -6.20
C ARG A 224 36.40 15.79 -6.28
N ARG A 225 36.18 14.47 -6.27
CA ARG A 225 37.25 13.46 -6.40
C ARG A 225 37.68 13.21 -7.85
N HIS A 226 36.83 13.50 -8.82
CA HIS A 226 37.07 13.24 -10.24
C HIS A 226 36.71 14.48 -11.07
N PRO A 227 37.58 15.52 -11.05
CA PRO A 227 37.30 16.79 -11.73
C PRO A 227 37.20 16.66 -13.26
N THR A 228 37.66 15.55 -13.84
CA THR A 228 37.55 15.23 -15.26
C THR A 228 36.36 14.34 -15.61
N ALA A 229 35.56 13.92 -14.61
CA ALA A 229 34.32 13.21 -14.88
C ALA A 229 33.37 14.17 -15.61
N LYS A 230 33.05 13.87 -16.87
CA LYS A 230 32.00 14.58 -17.60
C LYS A 230 30.72 14.42 -16.79
N VAL A 231 30.27 15.51 -16.16
CA VAL A 231 28.89 15.63 -15.67
C VAL A 231 28.02 15.20 -16.85
N GLY A 232 27.14 14.22 -16.64
CA GLY A 232 26.19 13.79 -17.67
C GLY A 232 25.52 15.03 -18.26
N PRO A 233 25.15 15.02 -19.54
CA PRO A 233 24.73 16.22 -20.25
C PRO A 233 23.82 17.05 -19.35
N THR A 234 24.30 18.25 -18.98
CA THR A 234 23.40 19.31 -18.54
C THR A 234 22.30 19.34 -19.59
N PRO A 235 21.00 19.37 -19.21
CA PRO A 235 19.93 19.48 -20.18
C PRO A 235 20.21 20.74 -20.99
N GLY A 236 20.86 20.57 -22.13
CA GLY A 236 21.29 21.66 -22.96
C GLY A 236 20.01 22.23 -23.53
N GLU A 237 19.82 23.54 -23.31
CA GLU A 237 19.18 24.48 -24.24
C GLU A 237 18.32 23.80 -25.30
N GLN A 238 17.26 23.10 -24.87
CA GLN A 238 16.24 22.58 -25.74
C GLN A 238 15.08 23.54 -25.60
N GLU A 239 14.96 24.33 -26.66
CA GLU A 239 13.96 25.34 -26.95
C GLU A 239 12.60 25.09 -26.30
N LEU A 240 12.07 26.17 -25.73
CA LEU A 240 10.79 26.29 -25.05
C LEU A 240 9.63 25.59 -25.78
N ALA A 241 9.34 24.36 -25.38
CA ALA A 241 7.96 23.91 -25.21
C ALA A 241 7.65 24.11 -23.72
N GLU A 242 6.58 24.84 -23.38
CA GLU A 242 6.21 25.11 -21.98
C GLU A 242 6.32 23.84 -21.12
N PRO A 243 7.20 23.82 -20.11
CA PRO A 243 7.55 22.57 -19.43
C PRO A 243 6.33 22.02 -18.71
N GLN A 244 5.79 20.92 -19.24
CA GLN A 244 4.66 20.23 -18.63
C GLN A 244 5.04 19.71 -17.25
N VAL A 245 4.08 19.83 -16.34
CA VAL A 245 4.25 19.45 -14.94
C VAL A 245 3.70 18.04 -14.75
N ILE A 246 4.56 17.07 -14.40
CA ILE A 246 4.20 15.66 -14.23
C ILE A 246 4.54 15.19 -12.81
N GLY A 247 3.54 14.61 -12.11
CA GLY A 247 3.74 13.96 -10.83
C GLY A 247 4.22 12.51 -10.97
N CYS A 248 5.30 12.15 -10.28
CA CYS A 248 5.78 10.77 -10.21
C CYS A 248 4.81 9.88 -9.42
N HIS A 249 4.48 8.68 -9.91
CA HIS A 249 3.58 7.77 -9.18
C HIS A 249 4.22 7.01 -8.03
N THR A 250 5.55 6.89 -8.03
CA THR A 250 6.27 6.20 -6.96
C THR A 250 6.58 7.13 -5.81
N CYS A 251 7.19 8.27 -6.10
CA CYS A 251 7.65 9.19 -5.06
C CYS A 251 6.76 10.43 -4.89
N HIS A 252 5.73 10.61 -5.72
CA HIS A 252 4.81 11.76 -5.66
C HIS A 252 5.44 13.15 -5.85
N LEU A 253 6.73 13.22 -6.18
CA LEU A 253 7.40 14.46 -6.56
C LEU A 253 6.87 14.95 -7.90
N VAL A 254 6.65 16.25 -7.99
CA VAL A 254 6.26 16.94 -9.21
C VAL A 254 7.53 17.39 -9.95
N ASN A 255 7.60 17.10 -11.24
CA ASN A 255 8.74 17.36 -12.11
C ASN A 255 8.31 18.23 -13.29
N HIS A 256 9.18 19.14 -13.71
CA HIS A 256 9.13 19.70 -15.05
C HIS A 256 9.76 18.68 -15.98
N ALA A 257 8.95 18.00 -16.78
CA ALA A 257 9.38 16.86 -17.57
C ALA A 257 8.40 16.60 -18.73
N ALA A 258 8.94 16.13 -19.85
CA ALA A 258 8.14 15.56 -20.92
C ALA A 258 7.71 14.12 -20.56
N PRO A 259 6.60 13.61 -21.14
CA PRO A 259 6.24 12.21 -21.02
C PRO A 259 7.37 11.30 -21.50
N GLY A 260 7.80 10.33 -20.68
CA GLY A 260 8.92 9.44 -20.98
C GLY A 260 10.24 9.83 -20.32
N ASP A 261 10.34 11.00 -19.71
CA ASP A 261 11.52 11.40 -18.95
C ASP A 261 11.62 10.64 -17.61
N HIS A 262 12.77 10.74 -16.96
CA HIS A 262 13.03 10.10 -15.67
C HIS A 262 12.78 11.07 -14.51
N CYS A 263 12.22 10.55 -13.41
CA CYS A 263 12.02 11.33 -12.19
C CYS A 263 13.37 11.68 -11.55
N ARG A 264 13.62 12.96 -11.27
CA ARG A 264 14.87 13.41 -10.63
C ARG A 264 15.16 12.80 -9.26
N ARG A 265 14.13 12.36 -8.52
CA ARG A 265 14.28 11.82 -7.16
C ARG A 265 14.38 10.30 -7.11
N CYS A 266 13.47 9.62 -7.79
CA CYS A 266 13.41 8.17 -7.70
C CYS A 266 13.86 7.47 -8.98
N ASP A 267 14.22 8.21 -10.04
CA ASP A 267 14.61 7.69 -11.37
C ASP A 267 13.55 6.74 -12.00
N GLY A 268 12.29 6.91 -11.61
CA GLY A 268 11.16 6.23 -12.24
C GLY A 268 10.74 6.94 -13.53
N LEU A 269 10.35 6.18 -14.55
CA LEU A 269 9.79 6.71 -15.79
C LEU A 269 8.53 7.54 -15.51
N LEU A 270 8.51 8.78 -15.98
CA LEU A 270 7.43 9.74 -15.79
C LEU A 270 6.41 9.63 -16.91
N HIS A 271 5.14 9.60 -16.53
CA HIS A 271 4.03 9.66 -17.47
C HIS A 271 2.85 10.41 -16.82
N PRO A 272 2.11 11.26 -17.56
CA PRO A 272 1.01 12.04 -17.00
C PRO A 272 -0.10 11.17 -16.38
N ARG A 273 -0.40 10.05 -17.03
CA ARG A 273 -1.41 9.05 -16.63
C ARG A 273 -0.86 7.66 -16.88
N LYS A 274 -1.36 6.66 -16.13
CA LYS A 274 -0.96 5.26 -16.36
C LYS A 274 -1.28 4.85 -17.80
N HIS A 275 -0.29 4.27 -18.48
CA HIS A 275 -0.44 3.80 -19.87
C HIS A 275 -1.58 2.79 -20.02
N ASP A 276 -2.47 3.04 -20.98
CA ASP A 276 -3.65 2.24 -21.31
C ASP A 276 -4.47 1.81 -20.08
N SER A 277 -4.58 2.69 -19.08
CA SER A 277 -5.23 2.35 -17.81
C SER A 277 -6.63 1.77 -18.00
N THR A 278 -7.45 2.39 -18.86
CA THR A 278 -8.83 1.95 -19.13
C THR A 278 -8.87 0.58 -19.81
N ALA A 279 -8.10 0.38 -20.88
CA ALA A 279 -8.09 -0.86 -21.63
C ALA A 279 -7.54 -2.03 -20.79
N ARG A 280 -6.45 -1.80 -20.06
CA ARG A 280 -5.85 -2.82 -19.19
C ARG A 280 -6.74 -3.17 -18.00
N THR A 281 -7.39 -2.17 -17.38
CA THR A 281 -8.36 -2.45 -16.31
C THR A 281 -9.56 -3.25 -16.84
N TRP A 282 -10.07 -2.95 -18.05
CA TRP A 282 -11.10 -3.78 -18.68
C TRP A 282 -10.64 -5.22 -18.94
N ALA A 283 -9.41 -5.41 -19.46
CA ALA A 283 -8.86 -6.74 -19.70
C ALA A 283 -8.81 -7.58 -18.42
N PHE A 284 -8.27 -7.03 -17.33
CA PHE A 284 -8.26 -7.71 -16.03
C PHE A 284 -9.66 -7.94 -15.47
N LEU A 285 -10.58 -6.99 -15.64
CA LEU A 285 -11.95 -7.08 -15.15
C LEU A 285 -12.75 -8.17 -15.86
N LEU A 286 -12.64 -8.25 -17.19
CA LEU A 286 -13.29 -9.29 -18.00
C LEU A 286 -12.70 -10.66 -17.72
N ALA A 287 -11.38 -10.78 -17.61
CA ALA A 287 -10.72 -12.03 -17.21
C ALA A 287 -11.17 -12.50 -15.82
N ALA A 288 -11.28 -11.58 -14.85
CA ALA A 288 -11.79 -11.87 -13.52
C ALA A 288 -13.25 -12.31 -13.55
N LEU A 289 -14.10 -11.69 -14.39
CA LEU A 289 -15.49 -12.07 -14.57
C LEU A 289 -15.63 -13.48 -15.15
N CYS A 290 -14.79 -13.84 -16.13
CA CYS A 290 -14.75 -15.19 -16.70
C CYS A 290 -14.37 -16.25 -15.66
N LEU A 291 -13.46 -15.94 -14.73
CA LEU A 291 -13.08 -16.87 -13.65
C LEU A 291 -14.07 -16.87 -12.47
N TYR A 292 -14.85 -15.80 -12.29
CA TYR A 292 -15.83 -15.71 -11.21
C TYR A 292 -16.94 -16.74 -11.33
N ILE A 293 -17.38 -17.04 -12.57
CA ILE A 293 -18.40 -18.06 -12.83
C ILE A 293 -17.94 -19.46 -12.38
N PRO A 294 -16.83 -20.04 -12.88
CA PRO A 294 -16.37 -21.35 -12.46
C PRO A 294 -15.95 -21.37 -10.97
N ALA A 295 -15.43 -20.27 -10.42
CA ALA A 295 -15.08 -20.19 -9.00
C ALA A 295 -16.28 -20.40 -8.05
N ASN A 296 -17.49 -20.00 -8.46
CA ASN A 296 -18.70 -20.15 -7.64
C ASN A 296 -19.50 -21.42 -7.97
N ILE A 297 -19.35 -21.98 -9.17
CA ILE A 297 -20.05 -23.18 -9.61
C ILE A 297 -19.30 -24.45 -9.19
N TYR A 298 -17.98 -24.49 -9.38
CA TYR A 298 -17.21 -25.70 -9.07
C TYR A 298 -16.92 -25.84 -7.57
N PRO A 299 -16.76 -27.09 -7.08
CA PRO A 299 -16.33 -27.32 -5.72
C PRO A 299 -14.99 -26.63 -5.47
N VAL A 300 -14.87 -26.03 -4.29
CA VAL A 300 -13.62 -25.42 -3.81
C VAL A 300 -12.82 -26.43 -2.98
N MET A 301 -13.53 -27.32 -2.27
CA MET A 301 -12.94 -28.38 -1.47
C MET A 301 -13.81 -29.63 -1.47
N ILE A 302 -13.18 -30.80 -1.37
CA ILE A 302 -13.85 -32.07 -1.03
C ILE A 302 -13.34 -32.53 0.32
N ILE A 303 -14.29 -32.89 1.18
CA ILE A 303 -14.02 -33.53 2.47
C ILE A 303 -14.35 -35.02 2.32
N THR A 304 -13.37 -35.88 2.58
CA THR A 304 -13.57 -37.33 2.61
C THR A 304 -13.48 -37.81 4.06
N GLN A 305 -14.55 -38.40 4.58
CA GLN A 305 -14.61 -38.99 5.93
C GLN A 305 -15.18 -40.41 5.84
N ILE A 306 -14.44 -41.41 6.33
CA ILE A 306 -14.90 -42.81 6.47
C ILE A 306 -15.70 -43.30 5.23
N GLY A 307 -15.09 -43.19 4.04
CA GLY A 307 -15.68 -43.64 2.77
C GLY A 307 -16.78 -42.75 2.18
N GLN A 308 -17.24 -41.70 2.88
CA GLN A 308 -18.14 -40.70 2.32
C GLN A 308 -17.36 -39.47 1.83
N THR A 309 -17.59 -39.10 0.58
CA THR A 309 -17.01 -37.90 -0.05
C THR A 309 -18.10 -36.84 -0.19
N GLN A 310 -17.89 -35.67 0.42
CA GLN A 310 -18.76 -34.51 0.25
C GLN A 310 -18.01 -33.38 -0.43
N SER A 311 -18.56 -32.88 -1.52
CA SER A 311 -18.01 -31.75 -2.27
C SER A 311 -18.70 -30.45 -1.86
N PHE A 312 -17.90 -29.44 -1.50
CA PHE A 312 -18.39 -28.15 -1.07
C PHE A 312 -18.00 -27.07 -2.08
N THR A 313 -19.01 -26.43 -2.68
CA THR A 313 -18.87 -25.11 -3.30
C THR A 313 -18.80 -24.04 -2.21
N ILE A 314 -18.47 -22.80 -2.56
CA ILE A 314 -18.49 -21.66 -1.62
C ILE A 314 -19.88 -21.54 -0.98
N MET A 315 -20.93 -21.54 -1.80
CA MET A 315 -22.32 -21.47 -1.33
C MET A 315 -22.72 -22.71 -0.53
N GLY A 316 -22.23 -23.89 -0.92
CA GLY A 316 -22.47 -25.14 -0.18
C GLY A 316 -21.89 -25.08 1.23
N GLY A 317 -20.65 -24.60 1.38
CA GLY A 317 -20.02 -24.41 2.70
C GLY A 317 -20.75 -23.36 3.56
N ILE A 318 -21.27 -22.29 2.95
CA ILE A 318 -22.08 -21.29 3.67
C ILE A 318 -23.38 -21.91 4.19
N LYS A 319 -24.07 -22.71 3.37
CA LYS A 319 -25.31 -23.39 3.79
C LYS A 319 -25.06 -24.34 4.96
N GLU A 320 -24.00 -25.15 4.87
CA GLU A 320 -23.61 -26.07 5.93
C GLU A 320 -23.33 -25.33 7.26
N LEU A 321 -22.64 -24.18 7.21
CA LEU A 321 -22.41 -23.35 8.39
C LEU A 321 -23.70 -22.81 9.01
N ILE A 322 -24.69 -22.44 8.19
CA ILE A 322 -26.01 -22.02 8.66
C ILE A 322 -26.73 -23.19 9.33
N ASP A 323 -26.67 -24.39 8.74
CA ASP A 323 -27.29 -25.60 9.27
C ASP A 323 -26.70 -25.99 10.64
N TYR A 324 -25.40 -25.71 10.86
CA TYR A 324 -24.73 -25.85 12.17
C TYR A 324 -25.00 -24.71 13.16
N GLY A 325 -25.84 -23.74 12.81
CA GLY A 325 -26.15 -22.58 13.67
C GLY A 325 -25.02 -21.54 13.77
N LEU A 326 -23.97 -21.66 12.97
CA LEU A 326 -22.81 -20.77 12.95
C LEU A 326 -23.05 -19.55 12.05
N LEU A 327 -24.16 -18.84 12.25
CA LEU A 327 -24.57 -17.69 11.45
C LEU A 327 -23.47 -16.60 11.26
N PRO A 328 -22.72 -16.20 12.30
CA PRO A 328 -21.66 -15.19 12.12
C PRO A 328 -20.55 -15.65 11.17
N LEU A 329 -20.20 -16.95 11.20
CA LEU A 329 -19.17 -17.51 10.35
C LEU A 329 -19.67 -17.64 8.90
N ALA A 330 -20.91 -18.08 8.72
CA ALA A 330 -21.55 -18.13 7.41
C ALA A 330 -21.62 -16.74 6.75
N ALA A 331 -22.01 -15.70 7.51
CA ALA A 331 -22.04 -14.32 7.04
C ALA A 331 -20.64 -13.81 6.66
N LEU A 332 -19.62 -14.13 7.46
CA LEU A 332 -18.23 -13.77 7.18
C LEU A 332 -17.76 -14.35 5.84
N VAL A 333 -17.93 -15.67 5.64
CA VAL A 333 -17.52 -16.35 4.39
C VAL A 333 -18.33 -15.82 3.20
N PHE A 334 -19.65 -15.63 3.35
CA PHE A 334 -20.49 -15.06 2.28
C PHE A 334 -20.03 -13.65 1.86
N VAL A 335 -19.72 -12.79 2.83
CA VAL A 335 -19.26 -11.44 2.55
C VAL A 335 -17.88 -11.47 1.90
N ALA A 336 -16.95 -12.26 2.45
CA ALA A 336 -15.57 -12.35 1.97
C ALA A 336 -15.46 -12.98 0.57
N SER A 337 -16.14 -14.09 0.33
CA SER A 337 -15.98 -14.89 -0.89
C SER A 337 -16.88 -14.46 -2.04
N ILE A 338 -18.10 -13.97 -1.76
CA ILE A 338 -19.07 -13.67 -2.82
C ILE A 338 -19.25 -12.15 -2.94
N THR A 339 -19.60 -11.50 -1.83
CA THR A 339 -20.03 -10.09 -1.85
C THR A 339 -18.88 -9.15 -2.18
N ILE A 340 -17.69 -9.31 -1.57
CA ILE A 340 -16.54 -8.44 -1.80
C ILE A 340 -16.02 -8.52 -3.24
N PRO A 341 -15.73 -9.71 -3.83
CA PRO A 341 -15.31 -9.79 -5.23
C PRO A 341 -16.36 -9.22 -6.19
N LEU A 342 -17.64 -9.53 -5.98
CA LEU A 342 -18.73 -9.00 -6.80
C LEU A 342 -18.81 -7.47 -6.71
N ALA A 343 -18.72 -6.90 -5.50
CA ALA A 343 -18.71 -5.46 -5.29
C ALA A 343 -17.53 -4.77 -5.99
N LYS A 344 -16.33 -5.39 -6.01
CA LYS A 344 -15.18 -4.90 -6.77
C LYS A 344 -15.45 -4.91 -8.27
N LEU A 345 -15.97 -6.02 -8.81
CA LEU A 345 -16.27 -6.14 -10.23
C LEU A 345 -17.28 -5.08 -10.68
N ILE A 346 -18.40 -4.96 -9.96
CA ILE A 346 -19.46 -3.99 -10.26
C ILE A 346 -18.95 -2.55 -10.13
N THR A 347 -18.25 -2.23 -9.04
CA THR A 347 -17.76 -0.86 -8.81
C THR A 347 -16.74 -0.47 -9.87
N LEU A 348 -15.76 -1.33 -10.20
CA LEU A 348 -14.78 -1.02 -11.24
C LEU A 348 -15.42 -0.89 -12.63
N ALA A 349 -16.36 -1.77 -12.98
CA ALA A 349 -17.12 -1.65 -14.22
C ALA A 349 -17.86 -0.31 -14.29
N PHE A 350 -18.57 0.05 -13.22
CA PHE A 350 -19.26 1.34 -13.11
C PHE A 350 -18.29 2.52 -13.26
N LEU A 351 -17.16 2.50 -12.54
CA LEU A 351 -16.17 3.58 -12.63
C LEU A 351 -15.62 3.71 -14.04
N LEU A 352 -15.29 2.61 -14.72
CA LEU A 352 -14.81 2.60 -16.10
C LEU A 352 -15.83 3.15 -17.09
N ILE A 353 -17.07 2.64 -17.06
CA ILE A 353 -18.16 3.09 -17.95
C ILE A 353 -18.40 4.59 -17.78
N GLN A 354 -18.42 5.07 -16.54
CA GLN A 354 -18.66 6.48 -16.25
C GLN A 354 -17.49 7.39 -16.65
N THR A 355 -16.25 6.89 -16.60
CA THR A 355 -15.07 7.60 -17.11
C THR A 355 -15.10 7.71 -18.63
N GLN A 356 -15.42 6.62 -19.32
CA GLN A 356 -15.52 6.60 -20.79
C GLN A 356 -16.67 7.47 -21.31
N ARG A 357 -17.78 7.55 -20.56
CA ARG A 357 -18.89 8.47 -20.85
C ARG A 357 -18.61 9.94 -20.53
N GLY A 358 -17.42 10.26 -20.00
CA GLY A 358 -17.04 11.64 -19.66
C GLY A 358 -17.91 12.30 -18.57
N ARG A 359 -18.62 11.52 -17.75
CA ARG A 359 -19.57 12.06 -16.77
C ARG A 359 -18.84 12.70 -15.58
N THR A 360 -19.12 13.98 -15.32
CA THR A 360 -18.55 14.76 -14.22
C THR A 360 -19.42 14.80 -12.96
N THR A 361 -20.52 14.05 -12.94
CA THR A 361 -21.40 13.94 -11.76
C THR A 361 -20.77 13.08 -10.66
N GLN A 362 -20.95 13.51 -9.40
CA GLN A 362 -20.57 12.76 -8.19
C GLN A 362 -19.10 12.26 -8.14
N LEU A 363 -18.14 13.02 -8.67
CA LEU A 363 -16.72 12.61 -8.72
C LEU A 363 -16.12 12.31 -7.34
N ASN A 364 -16.54 13.06 -6.30
CA ASN A 364 -16.15 12.76 -4.91
C ASN A 364 -16.70 11.41 -4.44
N GLY A 365 -17.96 11.08 -4.77
CA GLY A 365 -18.57 9.78 -4.47
C GLY A 365 -17.85 8.64 -5.19
N ARG A 366 -17.51 8.82 -6.47
CA ARG A 366 -16.74 7.86 -7.28
C ARG A 366 -15.32 7.64 -6.75
N THR A 367 -14.65 8.72 -6.35
CA THR A 367 -13.32 8.66 -5.71
C THR A 367 -13.39 7.93 -4.37
N ARG A 368 -14.44 8.18 -3.57
CA ARG A 368 -14.67 7.46 -2.31
C ARG A 368 -14.94 5.97 -2.56
N ALA A 369 -15.76 5.63 -3.55
CA ALA A 369 -16.02 4.25 -3.93
C ALA A 369 -14.71 3.54 -4.33
N PHE A 370 -13.88 4.19 -5.14
CA PHE A 370 -12.54 3.70 -5.50
C PHE A 370 -11.67 3.44 -4.25
N ARG A 371 -11.60 4.39 -3.31
CA ARG A 371 -10.84 4.20 -2.05
C ARG A 371 -11.34 3.02 -1.22
N ILE A 372 -12.65 2.83 -1.15
CA ILE A 372 -13.26 1.73 -0.40
C ILE A 372 -12.88 0.40 -1.03
N ILE A 373 -13.01 0.25 -2.36
CA ILE A 373 -12.65 -1.01 -3.03
C ILE A 373 -11.14 -1.27 -3.02
N ASP A 374 -10.31 -0.24 -3.08
CA ASP A 374 -8.85 -0.34 -2.96
C ASP A 374 -8.45 -0.81 -1.56
N PHE A 375 -9.07 -0.24 -0.51
CA PHE A 375 -8.86 -0.66 0.87
C PHE A 375 -9.33 -2.10 1.13
N ILE A 376 -10.53 -2.46 0.67
CA ILE A 376 -11.09 -3.82 0.81
C ILE A 376 -10.29 -4.82 -0.06
N GLY A 377 -9.64 -4.33 -1.12
CA GLY A 377 -8.67 -5.00 -2.00
C GLY A 377 -7.98 -6.22 -1.41
N ARG A 378 -7.09 -5.95 -0.45
CA ARG A 378 -6.22 -6.92 0.22
C ARG A 378 -6.94 -7.98 1.05
N TRP A 379 -8.11 -7.68 1.61
CA TRP A 379 -8.87 -8.59 2.49
C TRP A 379 -9.53 -9.73 1.74
N SER A 380 -9.66 -9.60 0.42
CA SER A 380 -10.27 -10.62 -0.44
C SER A 380 -9.46 -11.93 -0.52
N MET A 381 -8.21 -11.96 -0.03
CA MET A 381 -7.40 -13.19 0.03
C MET A 381 -7.66 -14.08 1.25
N ILE A 382 -8.47 -13.64 2.23
CA ILE A 382 -8.74 -14.38 3.48
C ILE A 382 -9.12 -15.84 3.19
N ASP A 383 -9.99 -16.09 2.22
CA ASP A 383 -10.51 -17.44 1.96
C ASP A 383 -9.46 -18.37 1.34
N ILE A 384 -8.52 -17.82 0.54
CA ILE A 384 -7.43 -18.60 -0.04
C ILE A 384 -6.50 -19.08 1.09
N PHE A 385 -6.21 -18.20 2.06
CA PHE A 385 -5.43 -18.58 3.24
C PHE A 385 -6.17 -19.60 4.09
N MET A 386 -7.48 -19.40 4.32
CA MET A 386 -8.31 -20.37 5.04
C MET A 386 -8.24 -21.76 4.38
N ILE A 387 -8.44 -21.87 3.05
CA ILE A 387 -8.38 -23.14 2.33
C ILE A 387 -6.98 -23.76 2.45
N SER A 388 -5.93 -22.97 2.25
CA SER A 388 -4.55 -23.45 2.38
C SER A 388 -4.27 -24.03 3.76
N ILE A 389 -4.78 -23.40 4.81
CA ILE A 389 -4.62 -23.85 6.20
C ILE A 389 -5.44 -25.12 6.45
N LEU A 390 -6.71 -25.17 6.04
CA LEU A 390 -7.58 -26.35 6.21
C LEU A 390 -7.03 -27.59 5.48
N VAL A 391 -6.53 -27.41 4.25
CA VAL A 391 -5.90 -28.48 3.46
C VAL A 391 -4.61 -28.99 4.10
N ALA A 392 -3.89 -28.13 4.83
CA ALA A 392 -2.69 -28.51 5.58
C ALA A 392 -3.04 -29.37 6.80
N LEU A 393 -4.15 -29.03 7.46
CA LEU A 393 -4.45 -29.44 8.82
C LEU A 393 -5.34 -30.67 8.94
N VAL A 394 -6.11 -30.98 7.91
CA VAL A 394 -7.00 -32.14 7.88
C VAL A 394 -6.48 -33.13 6.84
N ARG A 395 -5.37 -33.78 7.16
CA ARG A 395 -4.80 -34.90 6.40
C ARG A 395 -4.51 -36.09 7.30
N PHE A 396 -5.57 -36.72 7.79
CA PHE A 396 -5.47 -38.02 8.44
C PHE A 396 -5.77 -39.08 7.37
N ASP A 397 -4.71 -39.68 6.80
CA ASP A 397 -4.73 -40.60 5.63
C ASP A 397 -5.91 -41.61 5.58
N GLN A 398 -6.45 -42.01 6.74
CA GLN A 398 -7.51 -43.02 6.83
C GLN A 398 -8.84 -42.52 7.42
N PHE A 399 -8.89 -41.32 8.00
CA PHE A 399 -10.06 -40.86 8.77
C PHE A 399 -10.75 -39.65 8.16
N ALA A 400 -9.98 -38.62 7.82
CA ALA A 400 -10.50 -37.37 7.27
C ALA A 400 -9.44 -36.67 6.41
N GLN A 401 -9.79 -36.36 5.16
CA GLN A 401 -8.92 -35.63 4.25
C GLN A 401 -9.66 -34.47 3.59
N ILE A 402 -9.03 -33.29 3.58
CA ILE A 402 -9.47 -32.13 2.81
C ILE A 402 -8.60 -31.98 1.56
N THR A 403 -9.23 -31.97 0.40
CA THR A 403 -8.56 -31.74 -0.89
C THR A 403 -9.09 -30.47 -1.53
N ALA A 404 -8.18 -29.61 -1.98
CA ALA A 404 -8.54 -28.46 -2.81
C ALA A 404 -9.06 -28.94 -4.17
N GLN A 405 -10.01 -28.20 -4.73
CA GLN A 405 -10.66 -28.51 -6.00
C GLN A 405 -10.52 -27.33 -6.97
N VAL A 406 -10.94 -27.53 -8.22
CA VAL A 406 -10.79 -26.55 -9.32
C VAL A 406 -11.39 -25.16 -9.00
N GLY A 407 -12.40 -25.09 -8.13
CA GLY A 407 -12.95 -23.80 -7.67
C GLY A 407 -11.92 -22.94 -6.93
N ALA A 408 -10.97 -23.54 -6.19
CA ALA A 408 -9.96 -22.81 -5.41
C ALA A 408 -8.99 -21.97 -6.28
N PRO A 409 -8.30 -22.53 -7.30
CA PRO A 409 -7.46 -21.72 -8.18
C PRO A 409 -8.26 -20.72 -9.03
N CYS A 410 -9.50 -21.05 -9.45
CA CYS A 410 -10.37 -20.08 -10.12
C CYS A 410 -10.68 -18.88 -9.21
N PHE A 411 -11.04 -19.14 -7.97
CA PHE A 411 -11.30 -18.11 -6.96
C PHE A 411 -10.05 -17.25 -6.71
N ALA A 412 -8.89 -17.88 -6.54
CA ALA A 412 -7.62 -17.16 -6.39
C ALA A 412 -7.31 -16.27 -7.60
N GLY A 413 -7.58 -16.77 -8.82
CA GLY A 413 -7.47 -15.98 -10.04
C GLY A 413 -8.34 -14.73 -10.03
N VAL A 414 -9.60 -14.82 -9.61
CA VAL A 414 -10.48 -13.65 -9.45
C VAL A 414 -9.88 -12.61 -8.51
N VAL A 415 -9.39 -13.04 -7.35
CA VAL A 415 -8.83 -12.13 -6.34
C VAL A 415 -7.58 -11.42 -6.88
N VAL A 416 -6.66 -12.17 -7.50
CA VAL A 416 -5.43 -11.62 -8.08
C VAL A 416 -5.73 -10.69 -9.25
N LEU A 417 -6.60 -11.07 -10.18
CA LEU A 417 -6.96 -10.25 -11.34
C LEU A 417 -7.70 -8.97 -10.93
N THR A 418 -8.60 -9.04 -9.94
CA THR A 418 -9.26 -7.82 -9.43
C THR A 418 -8.29 -6.90 -8.71
N MET A 419 -7.27 -7.44 -8.03
CA MET A 419 -6.20 -6.63 -7.44
C MET A 419 -5.38 -5.91 -8.53
N PHE A 420 -5.00 -6.60 -9.61
CA PHE A 420 -4.34 -5.99 -10.76
C PHE A 420 -5.22 -4.95 -11.48
N ALA A 421 -6.53 -5.18 -11.57
CA ALA A 421 -7.47 -4.24 -12.15
C ALA A 421 -7.47 -2.90 -11.37
N VAL A 422 -7.55 -2.96 -10.03
CA VAL A 422 -7.46 -1.78 -9.15
C VAL A 422 -6.10 -1.08 -9.29
N MET A 423 -5.00 -1.84 -9.25
CA MET A 423 -3.64 -1.28 -9.37
C MET A 423 -3.41 -0.59 -10.72
N THR A 424 -4.05 -1.07 -11.79
CA THR A 424 -3.91 -0.51 -13.13
C THR A 424 -4.84 0.67 -13.37
N PHE A 425 -5.98 0.72 -12.69
CA PHE A 425 -6.92 1.83 -12.79
C PHE A 425 -6.27 3.13 -12.26
N ASP A 426 -6.42 4.21 -13.01
CA ASP A 426 -5.93 5.53 -12.64
C ASP A 426 -7.13 6.43 -12.30
N PRO A 427 -7.44 6.66 -11.01
CA PRO A 427 -8.63 7.42 -10.61
C PRO A 427 -8.62 8.87 -11.12
N ARG A 428 -7.45 9.42 -11.45
CA ARG A 428 -7.29 10.78 -11.97
C ARG A 428 -7.95 10.96 -13.34
N THR A 429 -8.04 9.88 -14.12
CA THR A 429 -8.77 9.87 -15.40
C THR A 429 -10.24 10.23 -15.25
N MET A 430 -10.87 9.92 -14.11
CA MET A 430 -12.26 10.33 -13.83
C MET A 430 -12.40 11.86 -13.78
N TRP A 431 -11.35 12.53 -13.31
CA TRP A 431 -11.31 13.97 -13.09
C TRP A 431 -10.83 14.75 -14.32
N ASP A 432 -10.18 14.10 -15.29
CA ASP A 432 -9.70 14.77 -16.50
C ASP A 432 -10.84 15.37 -17.34
N ALA A 433 -12.04 14.77 -17.31
CA ALA A 433 -13.25 15.33 -17.93
C ALA A 433 -13.61 16.74 -17.42
N THR A 434 -13.25 17.06 -16.16
CA THR A 434 -13.45 18.43 -15.61
C THR A 434 -12.40 19.42 -16.10
N ARG A 435 -11.22 18.96 -16.51
CA ARG A 435 -10.15 19.81 -17.04
C ARG A 435 -10.49 20.28 -18.45
N GLY A 436 -11.04 19.40 -19.28
CA GLY A 436 -11.56 19.76 -20.61
C GLY A 436 -12.71 20.78 -20.56
N GLN A 437 -13.55 20.71 -19.52
CA GLN A 437 -14.62 21.70 -19.28
C GLN A 437 -14.08 23.04 -18.75
N ALA A 438 -13.05 23.04 -17.91
CA ALA A 438 -12.41 24.26 -17.42
C ALA A 438 -11.68 25.04 -18.52
N ALA A 439 -11.11 24.36 -19.52
CA ALA A 439 -10.54 25.01 -20.71
C ALA A 439 -11.62 25.58 -21.66
N ALA A 440 -12.86 25.08 -21.59
CA ALA A 440 -13.99 25.54 -22.40
C ALA A 440 -14.72 26.76 -21.81
N TYR A 441 -14.36 27.20 -20.59
CA TYR A 441 -14.81 28.47 -20.03
C TYR A 441 -13.63 29.44 -20.04
N PRO A 442 -13.53 30.35 -21.03
CA PRO A 442 -12.52 31.40 -20.95
C PRO A 442 -12.83 32.25 -19.72
N THR A 443 -11.77 32.62 -19.03
CA THR A 443 -11.69 33.59 -17.95
C THR A 443 -12.60 34.81 -18.18
N ALA A 444 -13.84 34.73 -17.71
CA ALA A 444 -14.68 35.90 -17.49
C ALA A 444 -14.60 36.24 -16.00
N GLY A 445 -13.72 37.18 -15.67
CA GLY A 445 -13.74 37.89 -14.38
C GLY A 445 -12.85 37.33 -13.27
N MET A 446 -11.53 37.25 -13.48
CA MET A 446 -10.62 37.53 -12.38
C MET A 446 -10.30 39.03 -12.41
N PRO A 447 -10.68 39.84 -11.40
CA PRO A 447 -10.20 41.21 -11.33
C PRO A 447 -8.68 41.17 -11.17
N ALA A 448 -7.98 41.95 -12.00
CA ALA A 448 -6.55 42.14 -11.91
C ALA A 448 -6.17 42.47 -10.47
N ALA A 449 -5.22 41.72 -9.90
CA ALA A 449 -4.61 42.06 -8.63
C ALA A 449 -3.98 43.45 -8.78
N GLY A 450 -4.59 44.45 -8.13
CA GLY A 450 -4.02 45.79 -8.02
C GLY A 450 -2.68 45.75 -7.29
N PRO A 451 -1.82 46.77 -7.48
CA PRO A 451 -0.52 46.82 -6.82
C PRO A 451 -0.69 46.77 -5.29
N PRO A 452 0.28 46.19 -4.56
CA PRO A 452 0.18 46.03 -3.12
C PRO A 452 0.08 47.39 -2.43
N THR A 453 -1.02 47.59 -1.69
CA THR A 453 -1.21 48.73 -0.79
C THR A 453 -0.17 48.68 0.34
N PRO A 454 0.48 49.80 0.69
CA PRO A 454 1.44 49.82 1.78
C PRO A 454 0.75 49.58 3.13
N ALA A 455 1.42 48.82 3.99
CA ALA A 455 0.95 48.43 5.31
C ALA A 455 0.58 49.65 6.18
N SER A 456 -0.60 49.60 6.79
CA SER A 456 -1.03 50.50 7.86
C SER A 456 -0.18 50.27 9.12
N PRO A 457 0.23 51.33 9.85
CA PRO A 457 1.06 51.18 11.04
C PRO A 457 0.25 50.59 12.20
N THR A 458 0.82 49.57 12.85
CA THR A 458 0.37 48.99 14.11
C THR A 458 0.37 50.07 15.21
N PRO A 459 -0.64 50.18 16.08
CA PRO A 459 -0.60 51.11 17.19
C PRO A 459 0.41 50.65 18.24
N ALA A 460 1.20 51.61 18.71
CA ALA A 460 2.25 51.45 19.70
C ALA A 460 1.73 50.91 21.04
N SER A 461 2.41 49.90 21.59
CA SER A 461 2.32 49.53 23.01
C SER A 461 2.99 50.60 23.85
N PRO A 462 2.39 51.06 24.96
CA PRO A 462 3.03 52.07 25.80
C PRO A 462 4.14 51.44 26.65
N LEU A 463 5.28 52.14 26.66
CA LEU A 463 6.39 51.99 27.58
C LEU A 463 5.92 52.08 29.05
N SER A 464 6.47 51.22 29.91
CA SER A 464 6.71 51.55 31.31
C SER A 464 8.17 51.26 31.63
N ALA A 465 8.97 52.33 31.67
CA ALA A 465 10.26 52.37 32.32
C ALA A 465 10.13 53.37 33.47
N ASP A 466 10.39 52.91 34.68
CA ASP A 466 10.78 53.63 35.91
C ASP A 466 10.70 52.58 37.04
N ASP A 467 11.57 52.48 38.03
CA ASP A 467 12.87 53.09 38.28
C ASP A 467 13.52 52.25 39.42
N ARG A 468 14.79 52.50 39.66
CA ARG A 468 15.75 51.82 40.54
C ARG A 468 15.34 51.75 42.03
N GLY A 469 15.98 50.81 42.77
CA GLY A 469 16.55 51.15 44.08
C GLY A 469 16.28 50.20 45.25
N MET A 470 17.30 49.38 45.59
CA MET A 470 17.95 49.28 46.91
C MET A 470 17.10 49.28 48.20
N GLY A 471 17.27 48.26 49.06
CA GLY A 471 17.11 48.42 50.50
C GLY A 471 16.68 47.17 51.27
N ALA A 472 17.57 46.70 52.14
CA ALA A 472 17.36 45.65 53.14
C ALA A 472 16.29 45.99 54.20
N LYS A 473 15.66 44.96 54.81
CA LYS A 473 15.65 44.66 56.26
C LYS A 473 14.53 43.70 56.69
N ASP A 474 14.94 42.73 57.51
CA ASP A 474 14.36 42.26 58.77
C ASP A 474 12.91 41.71 58.89
N ALA A 475 12.88 40.45 59.33
CA ALA A 475 12.20 39.93 60.54
C ALA A 475 10.67 39.69 60.59
N THR A 476 10.36 38.46 61.06
CA THR A 476 9.20 38.03 61.90
C THR A 476 7.80 38.13 61.26
N ALA A 477 6.88 37.16 61.41
CA ALA A 477 6.69 36.08 62.36
C ALA A 477 5.96 34.89 61.71
#